data_AF-A0AAP0K4F7-F1
#
_entry.id   AF-A0AAP0K4F7-F1
#
_cell.length_a   1.000
_cell.length_b   1.000
_cell.length_c   1.000
_cell.angle_alpha   90.00
_cell.angle_beta   90.00
_cell.angle_gamma   90.00
#
_symmetry.space_group_name_H-M   'P 1'
#
loop_
_entity.id
_entity.type
_entity.pdbx_description
1 polymer ?
#
loop_
_entity_poly.entity_id
_entity_poly.type
_entity_poly.pdbx_seq_one_letter_code
_entity_poly.pdbx_strand_id
1 'polypeptide(L)'
;MFKPMHNMWKDYIMQLIKNIGKNQLAQSLLSADLHGAILLVADSKIISLVGVSGIMVRETAETFELITPYNKFRVVPKRPSVFIFRADCWKITLYGDKLFSRSFAT
;
A
#
# COMPACT_ATOMS: atom_id res chain seq x y z
N MET A 1 -1.35 14.91 10.65
CA MET A 1 -2.46 15.22 9.73
C MET A 1 -3.10 13.97 9.11
N PHE A 2 -2.34 12.95 8.67
CA PHE A 2 -2.89 11.81 7.90
C PHE A 2 -3.45 10.62 8.70
N LYS A 3 -3.43 10.69 10.05
CA LYS A 3 -3.99 9.63 10.91
C LYS A 3 -5.49 9.35 10.65
N PRO A 4 -6.37 10.35 10.42
CA PRO A 4 -7.77 10.09 10.09
C PRO A 4 -7.94 9.27 8.81
N MET A 5 -7.15 9.55 7.77
CA MET A 5 -7.16 8.78 6.52
C MET A 5 -6.80 7.31 6.76
N HIS A 6 -5.79 7.06 7.59
CA HIS A 6 -5.44 5.69 7.99
C HIS A 6 -6.56 4.99 8.76
N ASN A 7 -7.28 5.72 9.64
CA ASN A 7 -8.40 5.14 10.37
C ASN A 7 -9.56 4.75 9.42
N MET A 8 -9.92 5.63 8.49
CA MET A 8 -10.93 5.32 7.48
C MET A 8 -10.54 4.11 6.61
N TRP A 9 -9.26 4.04 6.21
CA TRP A 9 -8.75 2.92 5.43
C TRP A 9 -8.83 1.58 6.18
N LYS A 10 -8.60 1.56 7.50
CA LYS A 10 -8.76 0.33 8.30
C LYS A 10 -10.21 -0.17 8.26
N ASP A 11 -11.18 0.71 8.41
CA ASP A 11 -12.59 0.33 8.39
C ASP A 11 -13.00 -0.20 7.00
N TYR A 12 -12.57 0.50 5.95
CA TYR A 12 -12.73 0.06 4.56
C TYR A 12 -12.16 -1.33 4.31
N ILE A 13 -10.88 -1.55 4.64
CA ILE A 13 -10.21 -2.81 4.31
C ILE A 13 -10.77 -3.97 5.14
N MET A 14 -11.20 -3.71 6.37
CA MET A 14 -11.90 -4.70 7.20
C MET A 14 -13.23 -5.11 6.59
N GLN A 15 -14.03 -4.17 6.10
CA GLN A 15 -15.29 -4.49 5.41
C GLN A 15 -15.03 -5.25 4.11
N LEU A 16 -14.04 -4.83 3.32
CA LEU A 16 -13.63 -5.52 2.09
C LEU A 16 -13.27 -6.98 2.38
N ILE A 17 -12.43 -7.24 3.40
CA ILE A 17 -11.99 -8.60 3.75
C ILE A 17 -13.15 -9.46 4.28
N LYS A 18 -14.06 -8.88 5.08
CA LYS A 18 -15.22 -9.62 5.63
C LYS A 18 -16.21 -10.05 4.55
N ASN A 19 -16.37 -9.25 3.50
CA ASN A 19 -17.37 -9.48 2.46
C ASN A 19 -16.86 -10.40 1.34
N ILE A 20 -15.56 -10.70 1.30
CA ILE A 20 -14.93 -11.42 0.19
C ILE A 20 -14.46 -12.79 0.64
N GLY A 21 -14.91 -13.84 -0.07
CA GLY A 21 -14.46 -15.20 0.17
C GLY A 21 -12.95 -15.36 -0.08
N LYS A 22 -12.29 -16.25 0.68
CA LYS A 22 -10.83 -16.46 0.64
C LYS A 22 -10.25 -16.60 -0.78
N ASN A 23 -10.99 -17.23 -1.70
CA ASN A 23 -10.55 -17.51 -3.06
C ASN A 23 -10.42 -16.24 -3.93
N GLN A 24 -11.09 -15.14 -3.58
CA GLN A 24 -11.05 -13.88 -4.33
C GLN A 24 -10.22 -12.80 -3.63
N LEU A 25 -9.84 -13.02 -2.36
CA LEU A 25 -9.18 -12.05 -1.50
C LEU A 25 -7.94 -11.41 -2.15
N ALA A 26 -7.06 -12.21 -2.78
CA ALA A 26 -5.84 -11.71 -3.39
C ALA A 26 -6.12 -10.74 -4.55
N GLN A 27 -7.11 -11.03 -5.40
CA GLN A 27 -7.50 -10.17 -6.51
C GLN A 27 -8.18 -8.89 -6.00
N SER A 28 -9.05 -9.02 -5.01
CA SER A 28 -9.71 -7.86 -4.41
C SER A 28 -8.74 -6.92 -3.72
N LEU A 29 -7.75 -7.46 -2.99
CA LEU A 29 -6.68 -6.66 -2.37
C LEU A 29 -5.76 -6.02 -3.42
N LEU A 30 -5.53 -6.69 -4.55
CA LEU A 30 -4.77 -6.11 -5.66
C LEU A 30 -5.51 -4.92 -6.27
N SER A 31 -6.84 -4.95 -6.34
CA SER A 31 -7.65 -3.84 -6.87
C SER A 31 -8.11 -2.83 -5.82
N ALA A 32 -7.82 -3.06 -4.54
CA ALA A 32 -8.28 -2.22 -3.44
C ALA A 32 -7.62 -0.84 -3.44
N ASP A 33 -8.35 0.17 -2.96
CA ASP A 33 -7.76 1.47 -2.68
C ASP A 33 -6.78 1.34 -1.50
N LEU A 34 -5.54 1.79 -1.70
CA LEU A 34 -4.49 1.76 -0.68
C LEU A 34 -4.25 3.13 -0.02
N HIS A 35 -4.97 4.19 -0.40
CA HIS A 35 -4.79 5.49 0.25
C HIS A 35 -5.16 5.37 1.73
N GLY A 36 -4.21 5.67 2.61
CA GLY A 36 -4.34 5.43 4.05
C GLY A 36 -3.68 4.14 4.55
N ALA A 37 -3.29 3.22 3.65
CA ALA A 37 -2.52 2.05 4.01
C ALA A 37 -1.13 2.44 4.51
N ILE A 38 -0.66 1.76 5.56
CA ILE A 38 0.75 1.86 5.97
C ILE A 38 1.54 0.87 5.14
N LEU A 39 2.37 1.39 4.23
CA LEU A 39 3.28 0.60 3.44
C LEU A 39 4.67 0.58 4.09
N LEU A 40 5.36 -0.55 3.99
CA LEU A 40 6.77 -0.74 4.30
C LEU A 40 7.48 -1.15 3.01
N VAL A 41 8.57 -0.47 2.66
CA VAL A 41 9.49 -0.93 1.61
C VAL A 41 10.33 -2.06 2.20
N ALA A 42 9.95 -3.29 1.89
CA ALA A 42 10.59 -4.49 2.43
C ALA A 42 11.89 -4.82 1.69
N ASP A 43 11.94 -4.51 0.39
CA ASP A 43 13.11 -4.72 -0.45
C ASP A 43 13.12 -3.71 -1.61
N SER A 44 14.30 -3.34 -2.10
CA SER A 44 14.49 -2.49 -3.27
C SER A 44 15.95 -2.53 -3.72
N LYS A 45 16.20 -2.41 -5.03
CA LYS A 45 17.57 -2.14 -5.52
C LYS A 45 18.09 -0.76 -5.08
N ILE A 46 17.20 0.15 -4.67
CA ILE A 46 17.58 1.45 -4.11
C ILE A 46 17.69 1.30 -2.60
N ILE A 47 18.90 1.02 -2.11
CA ILE A 47 19.18 0.65 -0.71
C ILE A 47 18.64 1.68 0.29
N SER A 48 18.72 2.98 -0.03
CA SER A 48 18.25 4.06 0.84
C SER A 48 16.73 4.08 1.05
N LEU A 49 15.96 3.31 0.27
CA LEU A 49 14.51 3.19 0.40
C LEU A 49 14.09 1.99 1.24
N VAL A 50 14.96 0.99 1.42
CA VAL A 50 14.66 -0.20 2.23
C VAL A 50 14.38 0.23 3.67
N GLY A 51 13.29 -0.27 4.24
CA GLY A 51 12.85 0.09 5.59
C GLY A 51 12.03 1.39 5.67
N VAL A 52 11.90 2.16 4.58
CA VAL A 52 10.98 3.30 4.57
C VAL A 52 9.57 2.81 4.82
N SER A 53 8.89 3.43 5.79
CA SER A 53 7.49 3.15 6.08
C SER A 53 6.70 4.43 6.28
N GLY A 54 5.46 4.42 5.83
CA GLY A 54 4.57 5.56 5.91
C GLY A 54 3.17 5.26 5.39
N ILE A 55 2.27 6.21 5.62
CA ILE A 55 0.92 6.18 5.09
C ILE A 55 1.00 6.52 3.60
N MET A 56 0.43 5.69 2.72
CA MET A 56 0.33 5.99 1.30
C MET A 56 -0.69 7.11 1.08
N VAL A 57 -0.23 8.21 0.46
CA VAL A 57 -1.03 9.43 0.22
C VAL A 57 -1.28 9.68 -1.26
N ARG A 58 -0.49 9.09 -2.15
CA ARG A 58 -0.66 9.16 -3.59
C ARG A 58 -0.12 7.92 -4.26
N GLU A 59 -0.91 7.35 -5.15
CA GLU A 59 -0.48 6.33 -6.10
C GLU A 59 -0.39 6.94 -7.50
N THR A 60 0.71 6.67 -8.20
CA THR A 60 0.85 6.92 -9.65
C THR A 60 1.09 5.60 -10.37
N ALA A 61 1.24 5.62 -11.70
CA ALA A 61 1.59 4.43 -12.47
C ALA A 61 2.91 3.80 -12.00
N GLU A 62 3.89 4.62 -11.61
CA GLU A 62 5.26 4.17 -11.34
C GLU A 62 5.70 4.32 -9.88
N THR A 63 4.98 5.10 -9.07
CA THR A 63 5.44 5.45 -7.72
C THR A 63 4.32 5.41 -6.69
N PHE A 64 4.74 5.26 -5.43
CA PHE A 64 3.94 5.59 -4.26
C PHE A 64 4.56 6.78 -3.55
N GLU A 65 3.75 7.76 -3.19
CA GLU A 65 4.14 8.80 -2.23
C GLU A 65 3.67 8.39 -0.84
N LEU A 66 4.62 8.29 0.08
CA LEU A 66 4.39 7.92 1.47
C LEU A 66 4.65 9.13 2.36
N ILE A 67 3.82 9.33 3.38
CA ILE A 67 4.17 10.22 4.49
C ILE A 67 4.66 9.41 5.68
N THR A 68 5.90 9.68 6.09
CA THR A 68 6.56 9.02 7.22
C THR A 68 6.01 9.51 8.57
N PRO A 69 6.25 8.77 9.68
CA PRO A 69 5.89 9.22 11.02
C PRO A 69 6.51 10.59 11.41
N TYR A 70 7.63 10.96 10.78
CA TYR A 70 8.32 12.24 10.97
C TYR A 70 7.76 13.38 10.09
N ASN A 71 6.57 13.19 9.51
CA ASN A 71 5.90 14.17 8.64
C ASN A 71 6.73 14.57 7.40
N LYS A 72 7.56 13.64 6.90
CA LYS A 72 8.32 13.80 5.65
C LYS A 72 7.70 12.95 4.54
N PHE A 73 7.54 13.52 3.36
CA PHE A 73 7.12 12.80 2.17
C PHE A 73 8.29 12.02 1.56
N ARG A 74 8.01 10.82 1.08
CA ARG A 74 8.95 9.93 0.39
C ARG A 74 8.25 9.36 -0.84
N VAL A 75 8.76 9.71 -2.01
CA VAL A 75 8.35 9.06 -3.26
C VAL A 75 9.20 7.81 -3.42
N VAL A 76 8.54 6.66 -3.53
CA VAL A 76 9.17 5.35 -3.69
C VAL A 76 8.72 4.77 -5.04
N PRO A 77 9.65 4.41 -5.94
CA PRO A 77 9.28 3.79 -7.19
C PRO A 77 8.79 2.36 -6.96
N LYS A 78 7.74 1.97 -7.68
CA LYS A 78 7.18 0.62 -7.68
C LYS A 78 8.23 -0.36 -8.16
N ARG A 79 8.90 -0.11 -9.29
CA ARG A 79 10.08 -0.92 -9.68
C ARG A 79 11.37 -0.24 -9.22
N PRO A 80 12.35 -0.98 -8.68
CA PRO A 80 12.38 -2.42 -8.41
C PRO A 80 12.11 -2.71 -6.93
N SER A 81 10.97 -2.28 -6.39
CA SER A 81 10.66 -2.31 -4.95
C SER A 81 9.60 -3.35 -4.61
N VAL A 82 9.70 -3.91 -3.40
CA VAL A 82 8.71 -4.80 -2.78
C VAL A 82 8.13 -4.10 -1.57
N PHE A 83 6.81 -4.04 -1.50
CA PHE A 83 6.08 -3.40 -0.41
C PHE A 83 5.34 -4.43 0.43
N ILE A 84 5.19 -4.13 1.71
CA ILE A 84 4.37 -4.91 2.63
C ILE A 84 3.38 -3.99 3.32
N PHE A 85 2.15 -4.44 3.46
CA PHE A 85 1.17 -3.82 4.35
C PHE A 85 0.40 -4.89 5.13
N ARG A 86 -0.24 -4.47 6.22
CA ARG A 86 -1.13 -5.33 7.01
C ARG A 86 -2.58 -4.89 6.82
N ALA A 87 -3.46 -5.86 6.65
CA ALA A 87 -4.90 -5.65 6.66
C ALA A 87 -5.53 -6.75 7.51
N ASP A 88 -6.12 -6.36 8.64
CA ASP A 88 -6.57 -7.30 9.68
C ASP A 88 -5.45 -8.28 10.11
N CYS A 89 -5.68 -9.59 10.05
CA CYS A 89 -4.69 -10.63 10.36
C CYS A 89 -3.74 -10.95 9.18
N TRP A 90 -3.95 -10.34 8.02
CA TRP A 90 -3.19 -10.63 6.80
C TRP A 90 -1.97 -9.74 6.68
N LYS A 91 -0.85 -10.35 6.27
CA LYS A 91 0.35 -9.66 5.80
C LYS A 91 0.42 -9.82 4.29
N ILE A 92 0.28 -8.71 3.56
CA ILE A 92 0.23 -8.70 2.10
C ILE A 92 1.57 -8.20 1.57
N THR A 93 2.12 -8.92 0.60
CA THR A 93 3.33 -8.51 -0.14
C THR A 93 2.92 -8.05 -1.53
N LEU A 94 3.29 -6.81 -1.88
CA LEU A 94 3.09 -6.23 -3.20
C LEU A 94 4.43 -6.16 -3.92
N TYR A 95 4.53 -6.87 -5.04
CA TYR A 95 5.68 -6.80 -5.94
C TYR A 95 5.46 -5.66 -6.91
N GLY A 96 6.24 -4.57 -6.79
CA GLY A 96 6.01 -3.36 -7.57
C GLY A 96 6.09 -3.56 -9.09
N ASP A 97 6.81 -4.59 -9.54
CA ASP A 97 6.86 -4.95 -10.96
C ASP A 97 5.48 -5.33 -11.54
N LYS A 98 4.58 -5.81 -10.69
CA LYS A 98 3.23 -6.26 -11.03
C LYS A 98 2.14 -5.19 -10.83
N LEU A 99 2.51 -3.98 -10.38
CA LEU A 99 1.55 -2.92 -10.03
C LEU A 99 1.29 -1.89 -11.15
N PHE A 100 1.78 -2.15 -12.37
CA PHE A 100 1.60 -1.25 -13.52
C PHE A 100 0.18 -1.25 -14.07
N SER A 101 -0.56 -2.34 -13.89
CA SER A 101 -1.91 -2.53 -14.42
C SER A 101 -3.01 -2.35 -13.37
N ARG A 102 -2.69 -1.77 -12.19
CA ARG A 102 -3.75 -1.46 -11.22
C ARG A 102 -4.64 -0.39 -11.84
N SER A 103 -5.90 -0.73 -12.08
CA SER A 103 -6.89 0.23 -12.53
C SER A 103 -7.11 1.25 -11.43
N PHE A 104 -6.87 2.53 -11.72
CA PHE A 104 -7.24 3.61 -10.82
C PHE A 104 -8.76 3.66 -10.76
N ALA A 105 -9.37 3.23 -9.67
CA ALA A 105 -10.76 3.58 -9.42
C ALA A 105 -10.78 5.09 -9.13
N THR A 106 -11.14 5.87 -10.13
CA THR A 106 -11.50 7.30 -10.03
C THR A 106 -12.76 7.49 -9.22
#